data_AF-A0A4Y2SMP0-F1
#
_entry.id   AF-A0A4Y2SMP0-F1
#
_cell.length_a   1.000
_cell.length_b   1.000
_cell.length_c   1.000
_cell.angle_alpha   90.00
_cell.angle_beta   90.00
_cell.angle_gamma   90.00
#
_symmetry.space_group_name_H-M   'P 1'
#
loop_
_entity.id
_entity.type
_entity.pdbx_description
1 polymer ?
#
loop_
_entity_poly.entity_id
_entity_poly.type
_entity_poly.pdbx_seq_one_letter_code
_entity_poly.pdbx_strand_id
1 'polypeptide(L)'
;MGIPTVCSVISEQITSRFLLRNVPLETSLQELTGELEAENNIKIHEARRFLSDKSRNIDTENVLVTTYGTNLPQHMKLWLTRQEISLFIDKPRQCRKCFSFSHPTSKCKNESICENCGEQHNIQFCTSPTLTCILCKGPHKATDLKCPKREEERKFLKFKCLNRLSFIDARRKFQSDKKSYSSVTLKSHNDHVHDKTHYVTKEELTEILNQQMLERKSMFMEMINSQALLFQQTMDKYNEHIMKNISFITLVFKNITEEILKQNENETKRPPKSKKTKYEVPNIGTDKQFELSSSTVTISPVFSVERSTSPCSSKTVSSMEHQMQL
;
A
#
# COMPACT_ATOMS: atom_id res chain seq x y z
N MET A 1 25.73 16.69 -20.36
CA MET A 1 25.66 17.41 -19.07
C MET A 1 24.20 17.77 -18.82
N GLY A 2 23.47 16.97 -18.06
CA GLY A 2 22.07 17.26 -17.74
C GLY A 2 22.00 18.39 -16.72
N ILE A 3 21.27 19.46 -17.02
CA ILE A 3 20.99 20.52 -16.07
C ILE A 3 20.12 19.90 -14.97
N PRO A 4 20.55 19.88 -13.69
CA PRO A 4 19.73 19.35 -12.62
C PRO A 4 18.49 20.23 -12.45
N THR A 5 17.33 19.71 -12.84
CA THR A 5 16.04 20.36 -12.64
C THR A 5 15.61 20.13 -11.19
N VAL A 6 15.83 21.14 -10.35
CA VAL A 6 15.36 21.11 -8.95
C VAL A 6 13.89 21.50 -8.94
N CYS A 7 13.00 20.52 -8.80
CA CYS A 7 11.57 20.81 -8.62
C CYS A 7 11.27 20.99 -7.13
N SER A 8 10.75 22.16 -6.74
CA SER A 8 10.30 22.37 -5.36
C SER A 8 8.97 21.65 -5.13
N VAL A 9 9.04 20.44 -4.56
CA VAL A 9 7.84 19.70 -4.16
C VAL A 9 7.26 20.32 -2.90
N ILE A 10 5.95 20.60 -2.91
CA ILE A 10 5.23 21.02 -1.71
C ILE A 10 4.85 19.73 -0.96
N SER A 11 5.42 19.51 0.23
CA SER A 11 5.22 18.26 0.96
C SER A 11 3.74 17.99 1.24
N GLU A 12 2.91 19.02 1.45
CA GLU A 12 1.46 18.89 1.62
C GLU A 12 0.71 18.32 0.40
N GLN A 13 1.33 18.34 -0.78
CA GLN A 13 0.74 17.76 -2.00
C GLN A 13 1.01 16.27 -2.14
N ILE A 14 2.09 15.77 -1.51
CA ILE A 14 2.56 14.38 -1.61
C ILE A 14 2.43 13.61 -0.30
N THR A 15 1.90 14.22 0.75
CA THR A 15 1.74 13.60 2.07
C THR A 15 0.27 13.41 2.43
N SER A 16 0.04 12.38 3.23
CA SER A 16 -1.24 12.09 3.90
C SER A 16 -1.04 12.04 5.40
N ARG A 17 -2.11 12.31 6.16
CA ARG A 17 -2.07 12.36 7.61
C ARG A 17 -3.15 11.49 8.23
N PHE A 18 -2.80 10.82 9.31
CA PHE A 18 -3.73 10.07 10.14
C PHE A 18 -3.37 10.22 11.60
N LEU A 19 -4.35 9.93 12.45
CA LEU A 19 -4.27 10.01 13.88
C LEU A 19 -4.21 8.58 14.46
N LEU A 20 -3.20 8.35 15.28
CA LEU A 20 -3.13 7.22 16.20
C LEU A 20 -3.58 7.69 17.58
N ARG A 21 -4.43 6.91 18.22
CA ARG A 21 -4.95 7.15 19.57
C ARG A 21 -4.33 6.16 20.53
N ASN A 22 -4.28 6.50 21.82
CA ASN A 22 -3.84 5.64 22.90
C ASN A 22 -2.39 5.16 22.75
N VAL A 23 -1.50 6.01 22.22
CA VAL A 23 -0.06 5.72 22.18
C VAL A 23 0.55 6.15 23.52
N PRO A 24 1.13 5.23 24.31
CA PRO A 24 1.72 5.54 25.62
C PRO A 24 2.68 6.72 25.56
N LEU A 25 2.75 7.53 26.62
CA LEU A 25 3.59 8.73 26.67
C LEU A 25 5.07 8.39 26.79
N GLU A 26 5.37 7.23 27.37
CA GLU A 26 6.70 6.67 27.53
C GLU A 26 7.32 6.29 26.18
N THR A 27 6.49 5.96 25.20
CA THR A 27 6.93 5.65 23.84
C THR A 27 7.49 6.90 23.15
N SER A 28 8.75 6.81 22.75
CA SER A 28 9.37 7.86 21.94
C SER A 28 8.78 7.90 20.53
N LEU A 29 8.68 9.10 19.95
CA LEU A 29 8.18 9.24 18.57
C LEU A 29 9.09 8.54 17.56
N GLN A 30 10.40 8.45 17.82
CA GLN A 30 11.35 7.78 16.94
C GLN A 30 11.10 6.26 16.88
N GLU A 31 10.93 5.63 18.05
CA GLU A 31 10.58 4.22 18.18
C GLU A 31 9.24 3.91 17.48
N LEU A 32 8.22 4.73 17.73
CA LEU A 32 6.92 4.62 17.08
C LEU A 32 7.05 4.68 15.54
N THR A 33 7.83 5.65 15.02
CA THR A 33 8.01 5.75 13.57
C THR A 33 8.79 4.58 12.99
N GLY A 34 9.81 4.07 13.70
CA GLY A 34 10.59 2.92 13.25
C GLY A 34 9.74 1.65 13.11
N GLU A 35 8.91 1.36 14.13
CA GLU A 35 7.99 0.22 14.11
C GLU A 35 6.98 0.33 12.95
N LEU A 36 6.39 1.51 12.78
CA LEU A 36 5.42 1.75 11.71
C LEU A 36 6.02 1.57 10.32
N GLU A 37 7.24 2.07 10.07
CA GLU A 37 7.94 1.89 8.80
C GLU A 37 8.33 0.43 8.55
N ALA A 38 8.77 -0.30 9.58
CA ALA A 38 9.20 -1.69 9.48
C ALA A 38 8.03 -2.65 9.16
N GLU A 39 6.86 -2.42 9.76
CA GLU A 39 5.74 -3.38 9.72
C GLU A 39 4.68 -3.07 8.64
N ASN A 40 4.63 -1.84 8.09
CA ASN A 40 3.52 -1.40 7.23
C ASN A 40 3.92 -0.96 5.82
N ASN A 41 5.18 -1.14 5.39
CA ASN A 41 5.68 -0.69 4.07
C ASN A 41 5.34 0.79 3.75
N ILE A 42 5.35 1.65 4.76
CA ILE A 42 5.11 3.09 4.63
C ILE A 42 6.40 3.88 4.90
N LYS A 43 6.50 5.07 4.30
CA LYS A 43 7.54 6.04 4.64
C LYS A 43 6.94 7.22 5.40
N ILE A 44 7.47 7.49 6.58
CA ILE A 44 7.01 8.55 7.47
C ILE A 44 7.82 9.83 7.18
N HIS A 45 7.11 10.94 7.04
CA HIS A 45 7.71 12.28 6.94
C HIS A 45 7.89 12.89 8.32
N GLU A 46 6.87 12.81 9.18
CA GLU A 46 6.85 13.44 10.50
C GLU A 46 5.81 12.76 11.40
N ALA A 47 6.12 12.61 12.69
CA ALA A 47 5.15 12.26 13.72
C ALA A 47 5.21 13.30 14.85
N ARG A 48 4.06 13.66 15.41
CA ARG A 48 3.98 14.64 16.51
C ARG A 48 2.79 14.36 17.41
N ARG A 49 2.94 14.63 18.71
CA ARG A 49 1.83 14.58 19.69
C ARG A 49 1.04 15.88 19.69
N PHE A 50 -0.24 15.79 20.04
CA PHE A 50 -1.02 16.98 20.39
C PHE A 50 -0.75 17.36 21.84
N LEU A 51 -0.72 18.66 22.11
CA LEU A 51 -0.64 19.19 23.47
C LEU A 51 -2.05 19.37 24.03
N SER A 52 -2.29 18.82 25.22
CA SER A 52 -3.53 19.03 25.99
C SER A 52 -3.58 20.48 26.50
N ASP A 53 -2.45 20.97 27.01
CA ASP A 53 -2.25 22.34 27.45
C ASP A 53 -0.96 22.88 26.87
N LYS A 54 -1.06 23.99 26.13
CA LYS A 54 0.09 24.65 25.49
C LYS A 54 0.99 25.38 26.48
N SER A 55 0.47 25.77 27.63
CA SER A 55 1.24 26.50 28.65
C SER A 55 2.13 25.56 29.46
N ARG A 56 1.61 24.37 29.77
CA ARG A 56 2.29 23.35 30.57
C ARG A 56 3.00 22.28 29.74
N ASN A 57 2.92 22.36 28.40
CA ASN A 57 3.51 21.38 27.46
C ASN A 57 3.15 19.93 27.83
N ILE A 58 1.89 19.68 28.15
CA ILE A 58 1.42 18.33 28.51
C ILE A 58 1.05 17.62 27.21
N ASP A 59 1.84 16.62 26.83
CA ASP A 59 1.59 15.76 25.68
C ASP A 59 0.34 14.89 25.89
N THR A 60 -0.30 14.56 24.78
CA THR A 60 -1.40 13.60 24.74
C THR A 60 -0.96 12.29 24.12
N GLU A 61 -1.71 11.23 24.40
CA GLU A 61 -1.57 9.92 23.77
C GLU A 61 -1.97 9.91 22.28
N ASN A 62 -2.48 11.04 21.77
CA ASN A 62 -2.87 11.21 20.38
C ASN A 62 -1.66 11.66 19.55
N VAL A 63 -1.28 10.83 18.59
CA VAL A 63 -0.15 11.11 17.68
C VAL A 63 -0.68 11.37 16.28
N LEU A 64 -0.36 12.53 15.72
CA LEU A 64 -0.54 12.82 14.30
C LEU A 64 0.69 12.32 13.54
N VAL A 65 0.47 11.38 12.63
CA VAL A 65 1.50 10.86 11.74
C VAL A 65 1.26 11.38 10.32
N THR A 66 2.33 11.86 9.69
CA THR A 66 2.37 12.33 8.30
C THR A 66 3.23 11.36 7.50
N THR A 67 2.66 10.72 6.49
CA THR A 67 3.36 9.78 5.59
C THR A 67 3.42 10.32 4.18
N TYR A 68 4.37 9.80 3.40
CA TYR A 68 4.40 10.03 1.96
C TYR A 68 3.39 9.14 1.25
N GLY A 69 2.80 9.66 0.18
CA GLY A 69 1.79 8.99 -0.62
C GLY A 69 0.36 9.19 -0.11
N THR A 70 -0.58 8.55 -0.80
CA THR A 70 -2.03 8.66 -0.57
C THR A 70 -2.66 7.37 -0.05
N ASN A 71 -1.91 6.27 -0.10
CA ASN A 71 -2.38 4.94 0.28
C ASN A 71 -2.22 4.74 1.78
N LEU A 72 -3.24 5.12 2.54
CA LEU A 72 -3.32 4.84 3.97
C LEU A 72 -4.25 3.64 4.20
N PRO A 73 -3.80 2.51 4.76
CA PRO A 73 -4.70 1.39 5.08
C PRO A 73 -5.70 1.80 6.18
N GLN A 74 -6.81 1.09 6.38
CA GLN A 74 -7.72 1.39 7.51
C GLN A 74 -7.12 0.99 8.86
N HIS A 75 -6.22 0.01 8.85
CA HIS A 75 -5.57 -0.51 10.04
C HIS A 75 -4.07 -0.65 9.76
N MET A 76 -3.26 -0.49 10.80
CA MET A 76 -1.82 -0.70 10.74
C MET A 76 -1.37 -1.63 11.86
N LYS A 77 -0.30 -2.36 11.61
CA LYS A 77 0.36 -3.19 12.61
C LYS A 77 1.26 -2.31 13.47
N LEU A 78 1.11 -2.40 14.78
CA LEU A 78 1.91 -1.67 15.77
C LEU A 78 2.08 -2.57 16.99
N TRP A 79 3.33 -2.90 17.37
CA TRP A 79 3.63 -3.77 18.52
C TRP A 79 2.83 -5.07 18.53
N LEU A 80 2.81 -5.76 17.39
CA LEU A 80 2.06 -7.02 17.19
C LEU A 80 0.52 -6.88 17.29
N THR A 81 -0.01 -5.67 17.49
CA THR A 81 -1.45 -5.39 17.51
C THR A 81 -1.90 -4.72 16.22
N ARG A 82 -3.19 -4.88 15.90
CA ARG A 82 -3.84 -4.23 14.77
C ARG A 82 -4.49 -2.92 15.24
N GLN A 83 -3.83 -1.81 14.97
CA GLN A 83 -4.30 -0.49 15.35
C GLN A 83 -5.19 0.10 14.26
N GLU A 84 -6.39 0.56 14.62
CA GLU A 84 -7.23 1.36 13.72
C GLU A 84 -6.66 2.78 13.57
N ILE A 85 -6.57 3.26 12.33
CA ILE A 85 -6.15 4.65 12.08
C ILE A 85 -7.36 5.55 11.86
N SER A 86 -7.37 6.70 12.52
CA SER A 86 -8.37 7.73 12.29
C SER A 86 -7.87 8.70 11.22
N LEU A 87 -8.64 8.93 10.15
CA LEU A 87 -8.27 9.91 9.13
C LEU A 87 -8.21 11.33 9.72
N PHE A 88 -7.18 12.10 9.37
CA PHE A 88 -7.03 13.48 9.82
C PHE A 88 -7.43 14.46 8.70
N ILE A 89 -8.56 15.15 8.89
CA ILE A 89 -9.03 16.18 7.96
C ILE A 89 -8.35 17.51 8.29
N ASP A 90 -7.53 17.99 7.36
CA ASP A 90 -6.86 19.27 7.49
C ASP A 90 -7.84 20.45 7.55
N LYS A 91 -7.49 21.46 8.35
CA LYS A 91 -8.18 22.76 8.33
C LYS A 91 -7.65 23.60 7.16
N PRO A 92 -8.51 24.35 6.44
CA PRO A 92 -8.07 25.26 5.40
C PRO A 92 -7.02 26.24 5.92
N ARG A 93 -5.82 26.18 5.35
CA ARG A 93 -4.75 27.12 5.65
C ARG A 93 -4.86 28.30 4.70
N GLN A 94 -5.12 29.48 5.25
CA GLN A 94 -5.20 30.71 4.47
C GLN A 94 -3.87 31.44 4.53
N CYS A 95 -3.36 31.87 3.37
CA CYS A 95 -2.19 32.74 3.29
C CYS A 95 -2.49 34.06 4.02
N ARG A 96 -1.59 34.50 4.90
CA ARG A 96 -1.79 35.75 5.67
C ARG A 96 -1.46 37.02 4.87
N LYS A 97 -0.81 36.89 3.70
CA LYS A 97 -0.47 38.02 2.82
C LYS A 97 -1.57 38.31 1.81
N CYS A 98 -1.97 37.30 1.03
CA CYS A 98 -2.94 37.45 -0.06
C CYS A 98 -4.28 36.77 0.17
N PHE A 99 -4.50 36.17 1.34
CA PHE A 99 -5.74 35.49 1.71
C PHE A 99 -6.14 34.29 0.83
N SER A 100 -5.31 33.86 -0.12
CA SER A 100 -5.54 32.66 -0.92
C SER A 100 -5.40 31.37 -0.09
N PHE A 101 -6.14 30.33 -0.47
CA PHE A 101 -6.00 28.96 0.06
C PHE A 101 -5.04 28.10 -0.76
N SER A 102 -4.46 28.60 -1.85
CA SER A 102 -3.65 27.80 -2.78
C SER A 102 -2.23 27.50 -2.30
N HIS A 103 -1.70 28.30 -1.38
CA HIS A 103 -0.31 28.19 -0.94
C HIS A 103 -0.14 28.64 0.52
N PRO A 104 0.87 28.12 1.23
CA PRO A 104 1.23 28.61 2.55
C PRO A 104 1.85 30.01 2.47
N THR A 105 1.72 30.78 3.55
CA THR A 105 2.27 32.15 3.65
C THR A 105 3.77 32.22 3.34
N SER A 106 4.54 31.18 3.67
CA SER A 106 5.99 31.10 3.42
C SER A 106 6.37 31.09 1.94
N LYS A 107 5.50 30.55 1.07
CA LYS A 107 5.73 30.48 -0.39
C LYS A 107 4.99 31.58 -1.16
N CYS A 108 4.40 32.55 -0.45
CA CYS A 108 3.63 33.63 -1.08
C CYS A 108 4.56 34.68 -1.71
N LYS A 109 4.40 34.89 -3.02
CA LYS A 109 5.09 35.94 -3.80
C LYS A 109 4.28 37.24 -3.91
N ASN A 110 3.03 37.22 -3.48
CA ASN A 110 2.15 38.39 -3.54
C ASN A 110 2.44 39.33 -2.38
N GLU A 111 2.13 40.60 -2.61
CA GLU A 111 2.19 41.64 -1.58
C GLU A 111 1.08 41.46 -0.54
N SER A 112 1.29 42.05 0.64
CA SER A 112 0.29 42.03 1.71
C SER A 112 -0.87 42.96 1.35
N ILE A 113 -2.07 42.41 1.37
CA ILE A 113 -3.32 43.15 1.16
C ILE A 113 -4.11 43.25 2.47
N CYS A 114 -4.99 44.23 2.53
CA CYS A 114 -5.86 44.47 3.67
C CYS A 114 -6.95 43.40 3.77
N GLU A 115 -7.16 42.82 4.95
CA GLU A 115 -8.23 41.82 5.15
C GLU A 115 -9.64 42.43 5.09
N ASN A 116 -9.76 43.74 5.30
CA ASN A 116 -11.05 44.44 5.33
C ASN A 116 -11.56 44.78 3.94
N CYS A 117 -10.71 45.28 3.04
CA CYS A 117 -11.14 45.74 1.71
C CYS A 117 -10.40 45.09 0.54
N GLY A 118 -9.32 44.33 0.77
CA GLY A 118 -8.55 43.67 -0.29
C GLY A 118 -7.53 44.56 -1.00
N GLU A 119 -7.41 45.84 -0.64
CA GLU A 119 -6.45 46.78 -1.21
C GLU A 119 -5.08 46.70 -0.54
N GLN A 120 -4.03 47.21 -1.22
CA GLN A 120 -2.67 47.18 -0.72
C GLN A 120 -2.40 48.32 0.28
N HIS A 121 -2.61 48.04 1.57
CA HIS A 121 -2.20 48.89 2.68
C HIS A 121 -2.19 48.10 4.00
N ASN A 122 -1.61 48.68 5.04
CA ASN A 122 -1.70 48.11 6.39
C ASN A 122 -3.12 48.30 6.93
N ILE A 123 -3.69 47.23 7.51
CA ILE A 123 -5.04 47.21 8.09
C ILE A 123 -5.32 48.37 9.05
N GLN A 124 -4.29 48.85 9.78
CA GLN A 124 -4.42 49.96 10.73
C GLN A 124 -4.76 51.30 10.06
N PHE A 125 -4.42 51.46 8.78
CA PHE A 125 -4.70 52.67 7.99
C PHE A 125 -5.85 52.45 6.99
N CYS A 126 -6.64 51.38 7.17
CA CYS A 126 -7.76 51.12 6.29
C CYS A 126 -8.88 52.14 6.51
N THR A 127 -9.16 52.95 5.50
CA THR A 127 -10.24 53.95 5.50
C THR A 127 -11.52 53.44 4.83
N SER A 128 -11.56 52.16 4.44
CA SER A 128 -12.71 51.61 3.71
C SER A 128 -13.94 51.55 4.63
N PRO A 129 -15.08 52.13 4.20
CA PRO A 129 -16.30 52.17 5.02
C PRO A 129 -17.01 50.82 5.09
N THR A 130 -16.69 49.89 4.18
CA THR A 130 -17.36 48.60 4.06
C THR A 130 -16.35 47.46 4.01
N LEU A 131 -16.67 46.34 4.65
CA LEU A 131 -15.86 45.12 4.56
C LEU A 131 -16.16 44.39 3.26
N THR A 132 -15.14 44.09 2.46
CA THR A 132 -15.26 43.36 1.20
C THR A 132 -14.25 42.23 1.16
N CYS A 133 -14.75 41.00 1.10
CA CYS A 133 -13.90 39.81 1.05
C CYS A 133 -13.22 39.69 -0.31
N ILE A 134 -11.89 39.63 -0.36
CA ILE A 134 -11.19 39.47 -1.65
C ILE A 134 -11.56 38.21 -2.42
N LEU A 135 -11.89 37.11 -1.71
CA LEU A 135 -12.12 35.80 -2.31
C LEU A 135 -13.55 35.63 -2.88
N CYS A 136 -14.56 36.08 -2.14
CA CYS A 136 -15.97 35.89 -2.52
C CYS A 136 -16.69 37.19 -2.85
N LYS A 137 -16.04 38.35 -2.65
CA LYS A 137 -16.60 39.69 -2.86
C LYS A 137 -17.83 40.02 -2.01
N GLY A 138 -18.06 39.27 -0.92
CA GLY A 138 -19.16 39.50 0.02
C GLY A 138 -18.83 40.53 1.12
N PRO A 139 -19.86 40.99 1.87
CA PRO A 139 -19.76 42.07 2.86
C PRO A 139 -19.16 41.59 4.20
N HIS A 140 -17.94 41.06 4.17
CA HIS A 140 -17.21 40.57 5.34
C HIS A 140 -15.70 40.59 5.09
N LYS A 141 -14.90 40.54 6.16
CA LYS A 141 -13.44 40.47 6.06
C LYS A 141 -12.96 39.14 5.45
N ALA A 142 -11.83 39.15 4.76
CA ALA A 142 -11.26 37.97 4.10
C ALA A 142 -10.99 36.77 5.03
N THR A 143 -10.84 37.02 6.35
CA THR A 143 -10.55 36.01 7.38
C THR A 143 -11.79 35.40 8.03
N ASP A 144 -13.00 35.81 7.64
CA ASP A 144 -14.25 35.30 8.21
C ASP A 144 -14.40 33.77 8.05
N LEU A 145 -14.81 33.12 9.13
CA LEU A 145 -15.07 31.67 9.18
C LEU A 145 -16.29 31.26 8.36
N LYS A 146 -17.25 32.18 8.18
CA LYS A 146 -18.50 31.97 7.42
C LYS A 146 -18.36 32.28 5.93
N CYS A 147 -17.18 32.67 5.46
CA CYS A 147 -16.94 32.94 4.04
C CYS A 147 -17.26 31.71 3.17
N PRO A 148 -18.09 31.84 2.11
CA PRO A 148 -18.45 30.73 1.22
C PRO A 148 -17.23 30.02 0.60
N LYS A 149 -16.18 30.79 0.25
CA LYS A 149 -14.94 30.25 -0.31
C LYS A 149 -14.13 29.43 0.70
N ARG A 150 -14.19 29.80 1.98
CA ARG A 150 -13.55 28.99 3.04
C ARG A 150 -14.30 27.68 3.23
N GLU A 151 -15.63 27.72 3.20
CA GLU A 151 -16.45 26.52 3.33
C GLU A 151 -16.27 25.56 2.14
N GLU A 152 -16.16 26.11 0.93
CA GLU A 152 -15.79 25.36 -0.27
C GLU A 152 -14.44 24.61 -0.09
N GLU A 153 -13.43 25.28 0.47
CA GLU A 153 -12.13 24.67 0.75
C GLU A 153 -12.20 23.61 1.87
N ARG A 154 -13.03 23.80 2.91
CA ARG A 154 -13.28 22.75 3.93
C ARG A 154 -13.85 21.48 3.30
N LYS A 155 -14.85 21.64 2.43
CA LYS A 155 -15.47 20.53 1.70
C LYS A 155 -14.45 19.83 0.79
N PHE A 156 -13.61 20.59 0.11
CA PHE A 156 -12.52 20.05 -0.71
C PHE A 156 -11.53 19.21 0.12
N LEU A 157 -11.06 19.72 1.26
CA LEU A 157 -10.11 18.98 2.10
C LEU A 157 -10.73 17.71 2.69
N LYS A 158 -12.01 17.77 3.10
CA LYS A 158 -12.77 16.59 3.51
C LYS A 158 -12.88 15.57 2.37
N PHE A 159 -13.22 16.02 1.15
CA PHE A 159 -13.28 15.17 -0.04
C PHE A 159 -11.93 14.51 -0.36
N LYS A 160 -10.83 15.28 -0.36
CA LYS A 160 -9.47 14.77 -0.57
C LYS A 160 -9.15 13.65 0.42
N CYS A 161 -9.39 13.90 1.70
CA CYS A 161 -9.07 12.98 2.79
C CYS A 161 -9.88 11.68 2.71
N LEU A 162 -11.21 11.78 2.56
CA LEU A 162 -12.10 10.60 2.53
C LEU A 162 -11.86 9.72 1.29
N ASN A 163 -11.55 10.33 0.14
CA ASN A 163 -11.29 9.59 -1.09
C ASN A 163 -9.83 9.16 -1.27
N ARG A 164 -8.94 9.49 -0.31
CA ARG A 164 -7.52 9.09 -0.33
C ARG A 164 -6.81 9.49 -1.61
N LEU A 165 -7.02 10.74 -2.03
CA LEU A 165 -6.51 11.27 -3.29
C LEU A 165 -5.32 12.21 -3.08
N SER A 166 -4.46 12.29 -4.09
CA SER A 166 -3.45 13.33 -4.17
C SER A 166 -4.13 14.70 -4.24
N PHE A 167 -3.43 15.76 -3.84
CA PHE A 167 -4.03 17.10 -3.88
C PHE A 167 -4.50 17.48 -5.28
N ILE A 168 -3.71 17.16 -6.31
CA ILE A 168 -3.99 17.49 -7.71
C ILE A 168 -5.19 16.69 -8.23
N ASP A 169 -5.22 15.37 -7.98
CA ASP A 169 -6.32 14.52 -8.44
C ASP A 169 -7.63 14.85 -7.74
N ALA A 170 -7.58 15.14 -6.43
CA ALA A 170 -8.73 15.62 -5.68
C ALA A 170 -9.27 16.92 -6.28
N ARG A 171 -8.38 17.88 -6.64
CA ARG A 171 -8.80 19.18 -7.20
C ARG A 171 -9.45 19.01 -8.56
N ARG A 172 -8.91 18.12 -9.40
CA ARG A 172 -9.47 17.77 -10.72
C ARG A 172 -10.87 17.20 -10.57
N LYS A 173 -11.05 16.18 -9.71
CA LYS A 173 -12.34 15.51 -9.50
C LYS A 173 -13.38 16.45 -8.87
N PHE A 174 -13.00 17.18 -7.82
CA PHE A 174 -13.89 18.11 -7.11
C PHE A 174 -14.39 19.27 -8.00
N GLN A 175 -13.67 19.63 -9.06
CA GLN A 175 -14.12 20.60 -10.05
C GLN A 175 -15.02 19.97 -11.13
N SER A 176 -14.75 18.74 -11.54
CA SER A 176 -15.60 18.02 -12.49
C SER A 176 -17.01 17.79 -11.95
N ASP A 177 -17.13 17.44 -10.67
CA ASP A 177 -18.44 17.25 -10.01
C ASP A 177 -19.30 18.53 -9.95
N LYS A 178 -18.69 19.71 -10.16
CA LYS A 178 -19.39 21.00 -10.21
C LYS A 178 -19.76 21.45 -11.61
N LYS A 179 -19.22 20.81 -12.65
CA LYS A 179 -19.52 21.15 -14.03
C LYS A 179 -20.81 20.43 -14.44
N SER A 180 -21.89 21.19 -14.58
CA SER A 180 -23.10 20.70 -15.25
C SER A 180 -22.78 20.32 -16.70
N TYR A 181 -23.49 19.34 -17.27
CA TYR A 181 -23.38 18.91 -18.67
C TYR A 181 -23.39 20.10 -19.66
N SER A 182 -24.20 21.13 -19.37
CA SER A 182 -24.29 22.37 -20.15
C SER A 182 -23.02 23.23 -20.16
N SER A 183 -22.15 23.12 -19.16
CA SER A 183 -20.90 23.89 -19.06
C SER A 183 -19.74 23.28 -19.84
N VAL A 184 -19.88 22.02 -20.25
CA VAL A 184 -18.89 21.29 -21.07
C VAL A 184 -19.10 21.59 -22.55
N THR A 185 -20.35 21.67 -23.00
CA THR A 185 -20.72 21.98 -24.40
C THR A 185 -20.41 23.42 -24.80
N LEU A 186 -20.42 24.36 -23.85
CA LEU A 186 -20.10 25.78 -24.10
C LEU A 186 -18.61 26.07 -24.32
N LYS A 187 -17.71 25.14 -23.98
CA LYS A 187 -16.24 25.33 -24.12
C LYS A 187 -15.65 24.77 -25.42
N SER A 188 -16.48 24.22 -26.30
CA SER A 188 -16.01 23.59 -27.55
C SER A 188 -15.77 24.58 -28.71
N HIS A 189 -15.94 25.88 -28.53
CA HIS A 189 -15.54 26.87 -29.52
C HIS A 189 -14.75 28.01 -28.87
N ASN A 190 -13.53 28.21 -29.37
CA ASN A 190 -12.53 29.22 -29.01
C ASN A 190 -11.54 28.78 -27.92
N ASP A 191 -10.45 28.17 -28.36
CA ASP A 191 -9.11 28.74 -28.18
C ASP A 191 -8.12 27.99 -29.09
N HIS A 192 -7.93 28.52 -30.29
CA HIS A 192 -6.81 28.16 -31.15
C HIS A 192 -5.62 29.05 -30.78
N VAL A 193 -4.95 28.73 -29.68
CA VAL A 193 -3.65 29.31 -29.33
C VAL A 193 -2.62 28.19 -29.29
N HIS A 194 -1.58 28.40 -30.09
CA HIS A 194 -0.56 27.46 -30.51
C HIS A 194 0.27 26.97 -29.31
N ASP A 195 -0.05 25.78 -28.78
CA ASP A 195 0.84 25.03 -27.89
C ASP A 195 1.35 23.80 -28.65
N LYS A 196 2.64 23.78 -28.98
CA LYS A 196 3.30 22.63 -29.62
C LYS A 196 3.55 21.55 -28.56
N THR A 197 2.50 20.95 -28.05
CA THR A 197 2.57 19.62 -27.43
C THR A 197 2.20 18.61 -28.50
N HIS A 198 3.12 17.71 -28.83
CA HIS A 198 2.90 16.59 -29.74
C HIS A 198 1.76 15.73 -29.18
N TYR A 199 0.55 15.91 -29.73
CA TYR A 199 -0.56 15.03 -29.41
C TYR A 199 -0.29 13.70 -30.10
N VAL A 200 0.07 12.70 -29.30
CA VAL A 200 0.24 11.32 -29.73
C VAL A 200 -1.07 10.86 -30.37
N THR A 201 -1.02 10.41 -31.62
CA THR A 201 -2.23 9.94 -32.31
C THR A 201 -2.78 8.71 -31.60
N LYS A 202 -4.08 8.40 -31.80
CA LYS A 202 -4.70 7.21 -31.20
C LYS A 202 -3.92 5.93 -31.53
N GLU A 203 -3.32 5.88 -32.72
CA GLU A 203 -2.51 4.77 -33.23
C GLU A 203 -1.18 4.65 -32.47
N GLU A 204 -0.45 5.75 -32.33
CA GLU A 204 0.81 5.77 -31.55
C GLU A 204 0.57 5.43 -30.08
N LEU A 205 -0.56 5.86 -29.50
CA LEU A 205 -0.90 5.56 -28.10
C LEU A 205 -1.21 4.07 -27.92
N THR A 206 -1.87 3.44 -28.91
CA THR A 206 -2.08 1.99 -28.90
C THR A 206 -0.79 1.21 -29.06
N GLU A 207 0.15 1.71 -29.87
CA GLU A 207 1.45 1.07 -30.07
C GLU A 207 2.31 1.12 -28.80
N ILE A 208 2.37 2.28 -28.14
CA ILE A 208 3.04 2.45 -26.84
C ILE A 208 2.42 1.53 -25.78
N LEU A 209 1.08 1.45 -25.71
CA LEU A 209 0.40 0.60 -24.75
C LEU A 209 0.69 -0.88 -24.99
N ASN A 210 0.68 -1.31 -26.25
CA ASN A 210 1.00 -2.68 -26.63
C ASN A 210 2.46 -3.01 -26.30
N GLN A 211 3.39 -2.10 -26.57
CA GLN A 211 4.81 -2.27 -26.25
C GLN A 211 5.02 -2.42 -24.74
N GLN A 212 4.38 -1.58 -23.93
CA GLN A 212 4.43 -1.69 -22.46
C GLN A 212 3.82 -3.00 -21.94
N MET A 213 2.75 -3.49 -22.56
CA MET A 213 2.16 -4.80 -22.20
C MET A 213 3.11 -5.95 -22.56
N LEU A 214 3.79 -5.89 -23.70
CA LEU A 214 4.80 -6.87 -24.11
C LEU A 214 6.01 -6.87 -23.16
N GLU A 215 6.52 -5.70 -22.78
CA GLU A 215 7.63 -5.58 -21.82
C GLU A 215 7.25 -6.16 -20.46
N ARG A 216 6.05 -5.84 -19.95
CA ARG A 216 5.55 -6.42 -18.69
C ARG A 216 5.40 -7.94 -18.77
N LYS A 217 4.92 -8.45 -19.90
CA LYS A 217 4.83 -9.91 -20.15
C LYS A 217 6.22 -10.55 -20.16
N SER A 218 7.21 -9.90 -20.78
CA SER A 218 8.59 -10.38 -20.82
C SER A 218 9.20 -10.46 -19.41
N MET A 219 9.09 -9.39 -18.62
CA MET A 219 9.57 -9.37 -17.24
C MET A 219 8.90 -10.45 -16.37
N PHE A 220 7.59 -10.66 -16.56
CA PHE A 220 6.87 -11.70 -15.83
C PHE A 220 7.33 -13.11 -16.20
N MET A 221 7.56 -13.39 -17.49
CA MET A 221 8.09 -14.68 -17.95
C MET A 221 9.51 -14.93 -17.43
N GLU A 222 10.35 -13.90 -17.40
CA GLU A 222 11.71 -13.98 -16.85
C GLU A 222 11.70 -14.26 -15.34
N MET A 223 10.76 -13.65 -14.60
CA MET A 223 10.55 -13.95 -13.19
C MET A 223 10.12 -15.41 -12.96
N ILE A 224 9.22 -15.95 -13.78
CA ILE A 224 8.82 -17.36 -13.68
C ILE A 224 10.00 -18.28 -13.99
N ASN A 225 10.74 -17.99 -15.06
CA ASN A 225 11.89 -18.80 -15.46
C ASN A 225 13.01 -18.78 -14.40
N SER A 226 13.26 -17.63 -13.76
CA SER A 226 14.23 -17.54 -12.66
C SER A 226 13.78 -18.32 -11.42
N GLN A 227 12.49 -18.31 -11.09
CA GLN A 227 11.94 -19.15 -10.01
C GLN A 227 12.04 -20.64 -10.34
N ALA A 228 11.72 -21.03 -11.58
CA ALA A 228 11.84 -22.41 -12.02
C ALA A 228 13.31 -22.90 -11.98
N LEU A 229 14.26 -22.05 -12.38
CA LEU A 229 15.68 -22.35 -12.30
C LEU A 229 16.16 -22.51 -10.85
N LEU A 230 15.74 -21.61 -9.95
CA LEU A 230 16.09 -21.70 -8.54
C LEU A 230 15.55 -22.99 -7.91
N PHE A 231 14.31 -23.36 -8.25
CA PHE A 231 13.68 -24.60 -7.83
C PHE A 231 14.44 -25.83 -8.34
N GLN A 232 14.83 -25.83 -9.62
CA GLN A 232 15.64 -26.90 -10.21
C GLN A 232 16.97 -27.06 -9.47
N GLN A 233 17.69 -25.96 -9.23
CA GLN A 233 18.96 -25.97 -8.50
C GLN A 233 18.81 -26.46 -7.05
N THR A 234 17.70 -26.15 -6.38
CA THR A 234 17.44 -26.65 -5.03
C THR A 234 17.16 -28.15 -5.05
N MET A 235 16.40 -28.64 -6.03
CA MET A 235 16.16 -30.07 -6.22
C MET A 235 17.44 -30.84 -6.55
N ASP A 236 18.30 -30.29 -7.40
CA ASP A 236 19.59 -30.91 -7.74
C ASP A 236 20.51 -31.04 -6.52
N LYS A 237 20.56 -30.00 -5.67
CA LYS A 237 21.32 -30.06 -4.39
C LYS A 237 20.75 -31.12 -3.44
N TYR A 238 19.44 -31.24 -3.38
CA TYR A 238 18.79 -32.27 -2.54
C TYR A 238 19.09 -33.68 -3.06
N ASN A 239 19.02 -33.87 -4.39
CA ASN A 239 19.37 -35.12 -5.03
C ASN A 239 20.85 -35.48 -4.82
N GLU A 240 21.77 -34.51 -4.88
CA GLU A 240 23.19 -34.72 -4.58
C GLU A 240 23.40 -35.21 -3.14
N HIS A 241 22.67 -34.62 -2.17
CA HIS A 241 22.73 -35.03 -0.77
C HIS A 241 22.21 -36.46 -0.57
N ILE A 242 21.09 -36.81 -1.24
CA ILE A 242 20.57 -38.18 -1.23
C ILE A 242 21.59 -39.15 -1.81
N MET A 243 22.18 -38.83 -2.96
CA MET A 243 23.16 -39.70 -3.63
C MET A 243 24.42 -39.91 -2.77
N LYS A 244 24.89 -38.88 -2.06
CA LYS A 244 26.00 -39.02 -1.11
C LYS A 244 25.64 -39.95 0.06
N ASN A 245 24.44 -39.82 0.60
CA ASN A 245 23.98 -40.68 1.69
C ASN A 245 23.83 -42.14 1.22
N ILE A 246 23.26 -42.37 0.03
CA ILE A 246 23.17 -43.71 -0.55
C ILE A 246 24.55 -44.31 -0.78
N SER A 247 25.51 -43.54 -1.30
CA SER A 247 26.88 -43.99 -1.51
C SER A 247 27.56 -44.37 -0.18
N PHE A 248 27.38 -43.57 0.86
CA PHE A 248 27.89 -43.87 2.19
C PHE A 248 27.28 -45.16 2.76
N ILE A 249 25.95 -45.31 2.67
CA ILE A 249 25.24 -46.52 3.09
C ILE A 249 25.75 -47.75 2.31
N THR A 250 25.92 -47.63 1.00
CA THR A 250 26.41 -48.71 0.14
C THR A 250 27.84 -49.13 0.52
N LEU A 251 28.70 -48.16 0.84
CA LEU A 251 30.07 -48.42 1.30
C LEU A 251 30.08 -49.14 2.65
N VAL A 252 29.23 -48.72 3.59
CA VAL A 252 29.06 -49.38 4.90
C VAL A 252 28.60 -50.82 4.71
N PHE A 253 27.59 -51.06 3.87
CA PHE A 253 27.13 -52.42 3.58
C PHE A 253 28.21 -53.28 2.90
N LYS A 254 28.99 -52.72 1.97
CA LYS A 254 30.11 -53.43 1.34
C LYS A 254 31.17 -53.83 2.37
N ASN A 255 31.52 -52.93 3.29
CA ASN A 255 32.48 -53.21 4.36
C ASN A 255 31.98 -54.28 5.33
N ILE A 256 30.70 -54.24 5.72
CA ILE A 256 30.07 -55.28 6.55
C ILE A 256 30.09 -56.63 5.83
N THR A 257 29.80 -56.66 4.53
CA THR A 257 29.79 -57.89 3.73
C THR A 257 31.19 -58.49 3.60
N GLU A 258 32.21 -57.65 3.40
CA GLU A 258 33.63 -58.01 3.41
C GLU A 258 34.10 -58.55 4.79
N GLU A 259 33.64 -57.95 5.89
CA GLU A 259 33.92 -58.46 7.25
C GLU A 259 33.28 -59.82 7.49
N ILE A 260 32.03 -60.03 7.06
CA ILE A 260 31.33 -61.31 7.18
C ILE A 260 32.02 -62.40 6.34
N LEU A 261 32.47 -62.07 5.13
CA LEU A 261 33.22 -63.01 4.29
C LEU A 261 34.57 -63.41 4.92
N LYS A 262 35.29 -62.46 5.54
CA LYS A 262 36.55 -62.72 6.26
C LYS A 262 36.36 -63.52 7.56
N GLN A 263 35.21 -63.39 8.22
CA GLN A 263 34.86 -64.23 9.38
C GLN A 263 34.53 -65.67 8.96
N ASN A 264 33.83 -65.87 7.84
CA ASN A 264 33.47 -67.19 7.32
C ASN A 264 34.68 -67.99 6.76
N GLU A 265 35.73 -67.34 6.25
CA GLU A 265 36.98 -68.01 5.87
C GLU A 265 37.78 -68.54 7.09
N ASN A 266 37.54 -67.99 8.28
CA ASN A 266 38.20 -68.42 9.52
C ASN A 266 37.44 -69.53 10.27
N GLU A 267 36.17 -69.80 9.94
CA GLU A 267 35.35 -70.84 10.61
C GLU A 267 35.33 -72.21 9.90
N THR A 268 35.96 -72.38 8.73
CA THR A 268 35.97 -73.66 7.99
C THR A 268 36.91 -74.75 8.56
N LYS A 269 37.39 -74.63 9.80
CA LYS A 269 38.22 -75.63 10.48
C LYS A 269 37.72 -76.03 11.88
N ARG A 270 36.55 -76.68 12.00
CA ARG A 270 36.28 -77.68 13.08
C ARG A 270 34.99 -78.50 12.87
N PRO A 271 34.98 -79.81 13.19
CA PRO A 271 33.87 -80.74 12.87
C PRO A 271 32.77 -80.80 13.96
N PRO A 272 31.60 -81.43 13.69
CA PRO A 272 30.35 -81.14 14.37
C PRO A 272 30.15 -81.96 15.65
N LYS A 273 29.41 -81.43 16.63
CA LYS A 273 28.83 -82.22 17.73
C LYS A 273 27.36 -81.88 17.93
N SER A 274 26.56 -82.94 17.87
CA SER A 274 25.13 -82.98 18.14
C SER A 274 24.82 -82.85 19.63
N LYS A 275 23.69 -82.22 19.97
CA LYS A 275 22.80 -82.60 21.08
C LYS A 275 21.43 -81.92 20.93
N LYS A 276 20.36 -82.71 21.13
CA LYS A 276 18.93 -82.37 21.04
C LYS A 276 18.40 -81.74 22.34
N THR A 277 17.15 -81.24 22.24
CA THR A 277 16.15 -80.80 23.26
C THR A 277 16.30 -79.36 23.77
N LYS A 278 15.24 -78.55 23.96
CA LYS A 278 13.76 -78.72 23.93
C LYS A 278 13.11 -77.33 23.66
N TYR A 279 11.86 -77.32 23.18
CA TYR A 279 11.03 -76.14 22.88
C TYR A 279 10.78 -75.23 24.10
N GLU A 280 10.64 -73.92 23.86
CA GLU A 280 9.49 -73.11 24.30
C GLU A 280 9.35 -71.81 23.49
N VAL A 281 8.11 -71.50 23.10
CA VAL A 281 7.70 -70.31 22.34
C VAL A 281 7.10 -69.31 23.33
N PRO A 282 7.56 -68.05 23.40
CA PRO A 282 6.75 -66.96 23.90
C PRO A 282 6.02 -66.31 22.72
N ASN A 283 4.72 -66.55 22.65
CA ASN A 283 3.79 -65.79 21.84
C ASN A 283 3.00 -64.90 22.82
N ILE A 284 2.90 -63.60 22.54
CA ILE A 284 1.96 -62.55 23.05
C ILE A 284 2.63 -61.25 22.59
N GLY A 285 2.02 -60.28 21.91
CA GLY A 285 0.63 -60.05 21.56
C GLY A 285 0.58 -58.62 21.02
N THR A 286 -0.48 -58.34 20.27
CA THR A 286 -0.85 -57.04 19.72
C THR A 286 -0.98 -55.93 20.77
N ASP A 287 -0.78 -54.70 20.28
CA ASP A 287 -1.31 -53.41 20.75
C ASP A 287 -0.43 -52.43 21.59
N LYS A 288 -0.26 -51.27 20.93
CA LYS A 288 -0.28 -49.86 21.41
C LYS A 288 1.05 -49.12 21.71
N GLN A 289 1.30 -48.19 20.79
CA GLN A 289 1.65 -46.77 20.95
C GLN A 289 2.94 -46.39 21.69
N PHE A 290 3.82 -45.68 20.96
CA PHE A 290 4.45 -44.47 21.50
C PHE A 290 4.47 -43.37 20.43
N GLU A 291 3.96 -42.21 20.84
CA GLU A 291 3.67 -41.03 20.03
C GLU A 291 4.95 -40.32 19.57
N LEU A 292 4.92 -39.75 18.35
CA LEU A 292 5.72 -38.56 18.03
C LEU A 292 4.76 -37.40 17.80
N SER A 293 4.86 -36.46 18.73
CA SER A 293 4.14 -35.21 18.84
C SER A 293 4.12 -34.41 17.54
N SER A 294 2.92 -33.99 17.17
CA SER A 294 2.61 -32.97 16.16
C SER A 294 3.25 -31.62 16.50
N SER A 295 4.09 -31.10 15.59
CA SER A 295 4.35 -29.67 15.46
C SER A 295 3.71 -29.20 14.16
N THR A 296 2.50 -28.66 14.29
CA THR A 296 1.71 -28.02 13.24
C THR A 296 2.39 -26.71 12.82
N VAL A 297 2.80 -26.60 11.55
CA VAL A 297 3.01 -25.29 10.91
C VAL A 297 1.75 -25.00 10.09
N THR A 298 0.92 -24.10 10.61
CA THR A 298 -0.26 -23.57 9.94
C THR A 298 0.16 -22.72 8.74
N ILE A 299 -0.16 -23.18 7.54
CA ILE A 299 -0.15 -22.37 6.32
C ILE A 299 -1.55 -21.79 6.15
N SER A 300 -1.67 -20.47 6.11
CA SER A 300 -2.93 -19.76 5.82
C SER A 300 -3.43 -20.09 4.41
N PRO A 301 -4.73 -20.33 4.19
CA PRO A 301 -5.25 -20.57 2.85
C PRO A 301 -5.45 -19.24 2.15
N VAL A 302 -4.83 -19.08 0.97
CA VAL A 302 -5.12 -17.97 0.07
C VAL A 302 -5.35 -18.53 -1.34
N PHE A 303 -6.54 -18.17 -1.85
CA PHE A 303 -7.10 -18.32 -3.20
C PHE A 303 -7.53 -19.71 -3.70
N SER A 304 -8.81 -20.03 -3.41
CA SER A 304 -9.68 -20.72 -4.35
C SER A 304 -9.85 -19.85 -5.61
N VAL A 305 -9.32 -20.31 -6.74
CA VAL A 305 -9.74 -19.82 -8.07
C VAL A 305 -10.85 -20.75 -8.54
N GLU A 306 -12.10 -20.33 -8.37
CA GLU A 306 -13.21 -20.95 -9.08
C GLU A 306 -13.09 -20.63 -10.56
N ARG A 307 -12.87 -21.67 -11.36
CA ARG A 307 -13.01 -21.64 -12.81
C ARG A 307 -14.34 -22.34 -13.12
N SER A 308 -15.44 -21.61 -13.11
CA SER A 308 -16.71 -22.07 -13.68
C SER A 308 -17.00 -21.36 -14.99
N THR A 309 -16.85 -22.14 -16.04
CA THR A 309 -17.28 -21.98 -17.42
C THR A 309 -18.60 -21.24 -17.63
N SER A 310 -18.56 -20.23 -18.50
CA SER A 310 -19.71 -19.72 -19.24
C SER A 310 -20.20 -20.73 -20.30
N PRO A 311 -21.51 -20.94 -20.49
CA PRO A 311 -22.07 -21.34 -21.76
C PRO A 311 -22.82 -20.17 -22.41
N CYS A 312 -22.35 -19.80 -23.59
CA CYS A 312 -23.09 -19.01 -24.55
C CYS A 312 -24.20 -19.90 -25.15
N SER A 313 -25.45 -19.43 -25.12
CA SER A 313 -26.49 -19.92 -26.03
C SER A 313 -27.38 -18.76 -26.48
N SER A 314 -27.24 -18.43 -27.75
CA SER A 314 -28.11 -17.59 -28.56
C SER A 314 -29.53 -18.15 -28.61
N LYS A 315 -30.56 -17.29 -28.56
CA LYS A 315 -31.78 -17.36 -29.39
C LYS A 315 -32.70 -16.14 -29.19
N THR A 316 -32.78 -15.36 -30.26
CA THR A 316 -33.97 -14.85 -30.95
C THR A 316 -34.99 -13.93 -30.24
N VAL A 317 -35.15 -12.77 -30.89
CA VAL A 317 -36.24 -11.79 -30.95
C VAL A 317 -37.67 -12.34 -30.79
N SER A 318 -38.49 -11.65 -29.98
CA SER A 318 -39.90 -11.37 -30.29
C SER A 318 -40.39 -10.11 -29.57
N SER A 319 -40.98 -9.22 -30.37
CA SER A 319 -41.78 -8.05 -30.01
C SER A 319 -43.03 -8.44 -29.19
N MET A 320 -43.47 -7.57 -28.28
CA MET A 320 -44.89 -7.18 -28.14
C MET A 320 -45.08 -6.00 -27.18
N GLU A 321 -46.00 -5.14 -27.57
CA GLU A 321 -46.36 -3.83 -27.02
C GLU A 321 -47.36 -3.91 -25.84
N HIS A 322 -47.56 -2.73 -25.21
CA HIS A 322 -48.70 -2.29 -24.37
C HIS A 322 -48.71 -2.80 -22.90
N GLN A 323 -49.10 -2.02 -21.87
CA GLN A 323 -49.95 -0.82 -21.83
C GLN A 323 -49.77 -0.04 -20.49
N MET A 324 -50.13 1.24 -20.55
CA MET A 324 -50.40 2.21 -19.47
C MET A 324 -51.37 1.72 -18.38
N GLN A 325 -51.19 2.22 -17.15
CA GLN A 325 -52.17 2.66 -16.12
C GLN A 325 -51.45 2.64 -14.75
N LEU A 326 -51.46 3.65 -13.87
CA LEU A 326 -52.22 4.88 -13.67
C LEU A 326 -51.29 5.92 -13.01
#